data_AF-A0A7V5F378-F1
#
_entry.id   AF-A0A7V5F378-F1
#
_cell.length_a   1.000
_cell.length_b   1.000
_cell.length_c   1.000
_cell.angle_alpha   90.00
_cell.angle_beta   90.00
_cell.angle_gamma   90.00
#
_symmetry.space_group_name_H-M   'P 1'
#
loop_
_entity.id
_entity.type
_entity.pdbx_description
1 polymer ?
#
loop_
_entity_poly.entity_id
_entity_poly.type
_entity_poly.pdbx_seq_one_letter_code
_entity_poly.pdbx_strand_id
1 'polypeptide(L)'
;VETPRAALKAGEIAAHTTFLSFGTNDLTQMTYGLSRDDAGRFMGQYVAQGVFPEDPFHALDTEGVGELLTIGAERGRAANSAVTLSVCGEHGGNPESIAFCRMAGFDYVSCSPFRVPVARLAAAHLAIGERGAERPPRMY
;
A
#
# COMPACT_ATOMS: atom_id res chain seq x y z
N VAL A 1 -10.41 4.49 -2.83
CA VAL A 1 -9.67 4.45 -4.11
C VAL A 1 -9.28 3.01 -4.37
N GLU A 2 -10.04 2.32 -5.21
CA GLU A 2 -9.86 0.88 -5.42
C GLU A 2 -10.05 0.46 -6.88
N THR A 3 -10.21 1.44 -7.77
CA THR A 3 -10.16 1.24 -9.22
C THR A 3 -8.97 1.99 -9.81
N PRO A 4 -8.32 1.46 -10.86
CA PRO A 4 -7.20 2.17 -11.51
C PRO A 4 -7.59 3.57 -11.99
N ARG A 5 -8.81 3.73 -12.51
CA ARG A 5 -9.32 5.06 -12.90
C ARG A 5 -9.41 6.02 -11.72
N ALA A 6 -9.85 5.56 -10.55
CA ALA A 6 -9.92 6.42 -9.37
C ALA A 6 -8.53 6.87 -8.91
N ALA A 7 -7.51 6.00 -8.97
CA ALA A 7 -6.13 6.37 -8.70
C ALA A 7 -5.62 7.42 -9.70
N LEU A 8 -5.81 7.18 -10.99
CA LEU A 8 -5.45 8.13 -12.06
C LEU A 8 -6.19 9.47 -11.93
N LYS A 9 -7.42 9.48 -11.41
CA LYS A 9 -8.22 10.70 -11.24
C LYS A 9 -8.26 11.19 -9.78
N ALA A 10 -7.33 10.75 -8.94
CA ALA A 10 -7.37 11.03 -7.50
C ALA A 10 -7.37 12.53 -7.16
N GLY A 11 -6.74 13.38 -7.97
CA GLY A 11 -6.78 14.83 -7.76
C GLY A 11 -8.18 15.44 -7.89
N GLU A 12 -8.98 14.97 -8.86
CA GLU A 12 -10.38 15.43 -8.99
C GLU A 12 -11.24 14.94 -7.82
N ILE A 13 -10.97 13.74 -7.32
CA ILE A 13 -11.68 13.16 -6.18
C ILE A 13 -11.31 13.90 -4.89
N ALA A 14 -10.01 14.16 -4.67
CA ALA A 14 -9.49 14.77 -3.45
C ALA A 14 -9.96 16.22 -3.22
N ALA A 15 -10.33 16.94 -4.29
CA ALA A 15 -10.96 18.26 -4.19
C ALA A 15 -12.32 18.24 -3.48
N HIS A 16 -12.95 17.06 -3.38
CA HIS A 16 -14.29 16.88 -2.81
C HIS A 16 -14.31 15.96 -1.58
N THR A 17 -13.16 15.51 -1.10
CA THR A 17 -13.07 14.60 0.04
C THR A 17 -12.04 15.06 1.07
N THR A 18 -12.24 14.65 2.32
CA THR A 18 -11.30 14.90 3.42
C THR A 18 -10.31 13.76 3.61
N PHE A 19 -10.59 12.59 3.03
CA PHE A 19 -9.68 11.44 3.05
C PHE A 19 -9.82 10.59 1.77
N LEU A 20 -8.78 9.82 1.48
CA LEU A 20 -8.75 8.78 0.46
C LEU A 20 -8.24 7.48 1.09
N SER A 21 -9.12 6.51 1.27
CA SER A 21 -8.75 5.15 1.68
C SER A 21 -8.52 4.30 0.45
N PHE A 22 -7.33 3.75 0.28
CA PHE A 22 -6.93 2.91 -0.83
C PHE A 22 -7.24 1.45 -0.50
N GLY A 23 -8.22 0.89 -1.23
CA GLY A 23 -8.64 -0.50 -1.13
C GLY A 23 -7.73 -1.37 -2.00
N THR A 24 -6.62 -1.83 -1.42
CA THR A 24 -5.58 -2.51 -2.20
C THR A 24 -6.03 -3.86 -2.75
N ASN A 25 -6.98 -4.55 -2.12
CA ASN A 25 -7.49 -5.82 -2.64
C ASN A 25 -8.14 -5.65 -4.02
N ASP A 26 -9.16 -4.79 -4.11
CA ASP A 26 -9.86 -4.54 -5.37
C ASP A 26 -8.98 -3.83 -6.37
N LEU A 27 -8.07 -2.96 -5.91
CA LEU A 27 -7.10 -2.34 -6.79
C LEU A 27 -6.17 -3.39 -7.42
N THR A 28 -5.68 -4.37 -6.65
CA THR A 28 -4.92 -5.51 -7.17
C THR A 28 -5.75 -6.30 -8.18
N GLN A 29 -7.00 -6.64 -7.85
CA GLN A 29 -7.90 -7.36 -8.77
C GLN A 29 -7.99 -6.66 -10.13
N MET A 30 -8.27 -5.35 -10.11
CA MET A 30 -8.49 -4.57 -11.32
C MET A 30 -7.20 -4.25 -12.07
N THR A 31 -6.06 -4.18 -11.39
CA THR A 31 -4.75 -3.93 -12.01
C THR A 31 -4.23 -5.17 -12.72
N TYR A 32 -4.34 -6.34 -12.08
CA TYR A 32 -3.92 -7.60 -12.68
C TYR A 32 -4.98 -8.24 -13.60
N GLY A 33 -6.24 -7.79 -13.52
CA GLY A 33 -7.35 -8.47 -14.20
C GLY A 33 -7.67 -9.83 -13.58
N LEU A 34 -7.52 -9.96 -12.26
CA LEU A 34 -7.70 -11.21 -11.51
C LEU A 34 -8.90 -11.10 -10.56
N SER A 35 -9.79 -12.08 -10.61
CA SER A 35 -10.77 -12.33 -9.57
C SER A 35 -10.07 -13.01 -8.39
N ARG A 36 -10.12 -12.42 -7.19
CA ARG A 36 -9.52 -13.00 -5.97
C ARG A 36 -10.11 -14.37 -5.64
N ASP A 37 -11.43 -14.51 -5.80
CA ASP A 37 -12.15 -15.74 -5.49
C ASP A 37 -11.76 -16.89 -6.44
N ASP A 38 -11.34 -16.58 -7.68
CA ASP A 38 -10.90 -17.56 -8.66
C ASP A 38 -9.37 -17.76 -8.65
N ALA A 39 -8.60 -16.74 -8.26
CA ALA A 39 -7.14 -16.75 -8.24
C ALA A 39 -6.57 -17.87 -7.37
N GLY A 40 -7.22 -18.17 -6.25
CA GLY A 40 -6.79 -19.25 -5.35
C GLY A 40 -6.68 -20.63 -6.01
N ARG A 41 -7.33 -20.85 -7.16
CA ARG A 41 -7.27 -22.12 -7.91
C ARG A 41 -5.96 -22.33 -8.67
N PHE A 42 -5.26 -21.26 -9.03
CA PHE A 42 -4.06 -21.34 -9.89
C PHE A 42 -2.86 -20.55 -9.36
N MET A 43 -3.05 -19.59 -8.44
CA MET A 43 -1.99 -18.69 -7.98
C MET A 43 -0.79 -19.45 -7.40
N GLY A 44 -1.03 -20.48 -6.59
CA GLY A 44 0.05 -21.31 -6.05
C GLY A 44 0.89 -22.01 -7.12
N GLN A 45 0.28 -22.40 -8.25
CA GLN A 45 1.02 -22.98 -9.38
C GLN A 45 1.84 -21.91 -10.11
N TYR A 46 1.30 -20.70 -10.27
CA TYR A 46 2.00 -19.58 -10.92
C TYR A 46 3.22 -19.15 -10.11
N VAL A 47 3.10 -19.09 -8.78
CA VAL A 47 4.24 -18.81 -7.88
C VAL A 47 5.27 -19.93 -7.97
N ALA A 48 4.85 -21.21 -7.92
CA ALA A 48 5.78 -22.35 -8.03
C ALA A 48 6.52 -22.41 -9.39
N GLN A 49 5.90 -21.88 -10.46
CA GLN A 49 6.50 -21.78 -11.80
C GLN A 49 7.31 -20.49 -12.00
N GLY A 50 7.34 -19.59 -11.01
CA GLY A 50 8.04 -18.30 -11.11
C GLY A 50 7.38 -17.29 -12.05
N VAL A 51 6.09 -17.46 -12.36
CA VAL A 51 5.30 -16.46 -13.09
C VAL A 51 5.11 -15.22 -12.22
N PHE A 52 4.85 -15.42 -10.93
CA PHE A 52 4.87 -14.40 -9.91
C PHE A 52 5.87 -14.75 -8.81
N PRO A 53 6.56 -13.77 -8.22
CA PRO A 53 7.45 -14.02 -7.08
C PRO A 53 6.67 -14.42 -5.81
N GLU A 54 5.46 -13.86 -5.62
CA GLU A 54 4.55 -14.10 -4.50
C GLU A 54 3.12 -13.79 -4.94
N ASP A 55 2.12 -14.27 -4.21
CA ASP A 55 0.71 -13.91 -4.41
C ASP A 55 0.49 -12.39 -4.18
N PRO A 56 0.05 -11.64 -5.21
CA PRO A 56 -0.14 -10.19 -5.13
C PRO A 56 -1.31 -9.75 -4.23
N PHE A 57 -2.11 -10.70 -3.70
CA PHE A 57 -3.12 -10.43 -2.67
C PHE A 57 -2.57 -10.59 -1.24
N HIS A 58 -1.37 -11.14 -1.08
CA HIS A 58 -0.67 -11.27 0.21
C HIS A 58 0.47 -10.26 0.36
N ALA A 59 1.24 -10.06 -0.71
CA ALA A 59 2.30 -9.07 -0.80
C ALA A 59 1.93 -8.00 -1.82
N LEU A 60 2.15 -6.73 -1.47
CA LEU A 60 1.84 -5.63 -2.38
C LEU A 60 2.80 -5.69 -3.57
N ASP A 61 2.24 -5.78 -4.77
CA ASP A 61 2.98 -5.49 -6.00
C ASP A 61 3.37 -4.01 -6.02
N THR A 62 4.66 -3.74 -5.79
CA THR A 62 5.16 -2.36 -5.70
C THR A 62 5.38 -1.70 -7.07
N GLU A 63 5.49 -2.48 -8.14
CA GLU A 63 5.79 -1.98 -9.48
C GLU A 63 4.51 -1.63 -10.27
N GLY A 64 3.43 -2.40 -10.13
CA GLY A 64 2.15 -2.11 -10.78
C GLY A 64 1.14 -1.45 -9.85
N VAL A 65 0.65 -2.19 -8.85
CA VAL A 65 -0.35 -1.67 -7.89
C VAL A 65 0.24 -0.52 -7.08
N GLY A 66 1.50 -0.63 -6.66
CA GLY A 66 2.24 0.41 -5.96
C GLY A 66 2.37 1.69 -6.78
N GLU A 67 2.59 1.62 -8.09
CA GLU A 67 2.61 2.80 -8.97
C GLU A 67 1.26 3.54 -8.94
N LEU A 68 0.13 2.80 -8.97
CA LEU A 68 -1.20 3.41 -8.83
C LEU A 68 -1.42 4.04 -7.44
N LEU A 69 -0.90 3.43 -6.37
CA LEU A 69 -0.94 4.03 -5.03
C LEU A 69 -0.18 5.36 -5.02
N THR A 70 1.05 5.38 -5.55
CA THR A 70 1.90 6.57 -5.61
C THR A 70 1.24 7.67 -6.44
N ILE A 71 0.77 7.36 -7.65
CA ILE A 71 0.06 8.32 -8.52
C ILE A 71 -1.17 8.89 -7.80
N GLY A 72 -1.94 8.03 -7.13
CA GLY A 72 -3.13 8.44 -6.40
C GLY A 72 -2.81 9.36 -5.21
N ALA A 73 -1.78 9.02 -4.44
CA ALA A 73 -1.30 9.80 -3.31
C ALA A 73 -0.79 11.18 -3.74
N GLU A 74 0.10 11.23 -4.73
CA GLU A 74 0.67 12.46 -5.28
C GLU A 74 -0.41 13.39 -5.84
N ARG A 75 -1.29 12.86 -6.70
CA ARG A 75 -2.37 13.66 -7.30
C ARG A 75 -3.38 14.13 -6.25
N GLY A 76 -3.69 13.28 -5.27
CA GLY A 76 -4.56 13.62 -4.16
C GLY A 76 -4.00 14.79 -3.34
N ARG A 77 -2.73 14.71 -2.94
CA ARG A 77 -2.04 15.77 -2.19
C ARG A 77 -1.83 17.03 -2.99
N ALA A 78 -1.58 16.92 -4.29
CA ALA A 78 -1.45 18.09 -5.17
C ALA A 78 -2.75 18.90 -5.25
N ALA A 79 -3.92 18.23 -5.24
CA ALA A 79 -5.22 18.89 -5.27
C ALA A 79 -5.68 19.37 -3.88
N ASN A 80 -5.39 18.60 -2.83
CA ASN A 80 -5.72 18.94 -1.45
C ASN A 80 -4.58 18.48 -0.52
N SER A 81 -3.71 19.41 -0.14
CA SER A 81 -2.54 19.09 0.70
C SER A 81 -2.91 18.55 2.08
N ALA A 82 -4.13 18.81 2.55
CA ALA A 82 -4.65 18.35 3.84
C ALA A 82 -5.42 17.02 3.78
N VAL A 83 -5.57 16.41 2.59
CA VAL A 83 -6.31 15.14 2.44
C VAL A 83 -5.60 14.02 3.20
N THR A 84 -6.34 13.30 4.05
CA THR A 84 -5.78 12.13 4.73
C THR A 84 -5.70 10.95 3.76
N LEU A 85 -4.52 10.35 3.61
CA LEU A 85 -4.28 9.18 2.79
C LEU A 85 -4.15 7.94 3.67
N SER A 86 -4.87 6.87 3.33
CA SER A 86 -4.75 5.60 4.04
C SER A 86 -4.79 4.39 3.12
N VAL A 87 -4.27 3.27 3.59
CA VAL A 87 -4.39 1.97 2.95
C VAL A 87 -5.20 1.03 3.84
N CYS A 88 -6.15 0.33 3.23
CA CYS A 88 -6.90 -0.76 3.85
C CYS A 88 -6.77 -2.06 3.05
N GLY A 89 -7.06 -3.17 3.72
CA GLY A 89 -6.97 -4.51 3.17
C GLY A 89 -5.84 -5.33 3.82
N GLU A 90 -5.59 -6.51 3.27
CA GLU A 90 -4.62 -7.47 3.79
C GLU A 90 -3.21 -6.88 3.85
N HIS A 91 -2.85 -6.07 2.85
CA HIS A 91 -1.56 -5.37 2.75
C HIS A 91 -1.31 -4.40 3.92
N GLY A 92 -2.36 -3.84 4.54
CA GLY A 92 -2.21 -2.94 5.69
C GLY A 92 -1.60 -3.62 6.93
N GLY A 93 -1.51 -4.95 6.94
CA GLY A 93 -0.87 -5.73 8.00
C GLY A 93 0.45 -6.39 7.59
N ASN A 94 0.94 -6.15 6.37
CA ASN A 94 2.21 -6.68 5.87
C ASN A 94 3.35 -5.64 6.11
N PRO A 95 4.45 -5.99 6.78
CA PRO A 95 5.54 -5.04 7.08
C PRO A 95 6.15 -4.33 5.85
N GLU A 96 6.32 -5.04 4.73
CA GLU A 96 6.90 -4.49 3.49
C GLU A 96 5.92 -3.52 2.82
N SER A 97 4.64 -3.90 2.75
CA SER A 97 3.58 -2.99 2.28
C SER A 97 3.49 -1.73 3.16
N ILE A 98 3.63 -1.86 4.48
CA ILE A 98 3.65 -0.71 5.39
C ILE A 98 4.85 0.20 5.12
N ALA A 99 6.03 -0.38 4.88
CA ALA A 99 7.23 0.37 4.51
C ALA A 99 7.02 1.17 3.22
N PHE A 100 6.47 0.52 2.19
CA PHE A 100 6.11 1.18 0.93
C PHE A 100 5.12 2.32 1.15
N CYS A 101 4.01 2.08 1.86
CA CYS A 101 2.99 3.10 2.10
C CYS A 101 3.56 4.31 2.86
N ARG A 102 4.43 4.06 3.84
CA ARG A 102 5.11 5.12 4.59
C ARG A 102 6.00 5.96 3.67
N MET A 103 6.81 5.32 2.83
CA MET A 103 7.64 6.01 1.83
C MET A 103 6.81 6.82 0.84
N ALA A 104 5.65 6.29 0.42
CA ALA A 104 4.71 6.95 -0.48
C ALA A 104 3.87 8.06 0.20
N GLY A 105 4.10 8.37 1.47
CA GLY A 105 3.48 9.49 2.17
C GLY A 105 2.05 9.24 2.68
N PHE A 106 1.67 7.98 2.90
CA PHE A 106 0.39 7.64 3.52
C PHE A 106 0.40 7.92 5.03
N ASP A 107 -0.72 8.40 5.57
CA ASP A 107 -0.83 8.80 6.98
C ASP A 107 -1.04 7.61 7.91
N TYR A 108 -1.83 6.62 7.48
CA TYR A 108 -2.07 5.42 8.29
C TYR A 108 -2.42 4.18 7.44
N VAL A 109 -2.26 3.02 8.07
CA VAL A 109 -2.72 1.72 7.56
C VAL A 109 -3.83 1.17 8.43
N SER A 110 -4.75 0.42 7.81
CA SER A 110 -5.84 -0.29 8.49
C SER A 110 -5.77 -1.77 8.13
N CYS A 111 -5.76 -2.62 9.15
CA CYS A 111 -5.68 -4.08 9.02
C CYS A 111 -6.64 -4.80 9.97
N SER A 112 -6.79 -6.11 9.80
CA SER A 112 -7.65 -6.93 10.67
C SER A 112 -7.17 -6.89 12.13
N PRO A 113 -8.06 -7.06 13.13
CA PRO A 113 -7.74 -6.89 14.55
C PRO A 113 -6.50 -7.66 15.01
N PHE A 114 -6.34 -8.91 14.56
CA PHE A 114 -5.20 -9.76 14.92
C PHE A 114 -3.87 -9.32 14.30
N ARG A 115 -3.89 -8.55 13.20
CA ARG A 115 -2.69 -8.00 12.56
C ARG A 115 -2.27 -6.64 13.14
N VAL A 116 -3.13 -5.98 13.93
CA VAL A 116 -2.83 -4.67 14.55
C VAL A 116 -1.51 -4.67 15.34
N PRO A 117 -1.19 -5.68 16.19
CA PRO A 117 0.09 -5.71 16.90
C PRO A 117 1.30 -5.75 15.96
N VAL A 118 1.22 -6.54 14.90
CA VAL A 118 2.29 -6.67 13.88
C VAL A 118 2.45 -5.37 13.10
N ALA A 119 1.36 -4.76 12.66
CA ALA A 119 1.40 -3.49 11.93
C ALA A 119 2.01 -2.36 12.78
N ARG A 120 1.65 -2.30 14.07
CA ARG A 120 2.24 -1.33 15.02
C ARG A 120 3.74 -1.55 15.21
N LEU A 121 4.17 -2.81 15.36
CA LEU A 121 5.58 -3.15 15.51
C LEU A 121 6.38 -2.79 14.25
N ALA A 122 5.86 -3.13 13.07
CA ALA A 122 6.48 -2.79 11.79
C ALA A 122 6.62 -1.27 11.62
N ALA A 123 5.53 -0.51 11.85
CA ALA A 123 5.56 0.95 11.76
C ALA A 123 6.56 1.58 12.75
N ALA A 124 6.67 1.04 13.97
CA ALA A 124 7.64 1.49 14.95
C ALA A 124 9.09 1.20 14.52
N HIS A 125 9.38 -0.02 14.04
CA HIS A 125 10.69 -0.39 13.54
C HIS A 125 11.14 0.51 12.38
N LEU A 126 10.24 0.78 11.42
CA LEU A 126 10.51 1.67 10.29
C LEU A 126 10.82 3.10 10.76
N ALA A 127 10.01 3.65 11.66
CA ALA A 127 10.23 4.99 12.22
C ALA A 127 11.54 5.11 13.02
N ILE A 128 11.95 4.04 13.71
CA ILE A 128 13.24 4.00 14.42
C ILE A 128 14.41 3.88 13.43
N GLY A 129 14.27 3.05 12.40
CA GLY A 129 15.29 2.85 11.36
C GLY A 129 15.63 4.15 10.61
N GLU A 130 14.62 4.92 10.21
CA GLU A 130 14.79 6.24 9.56
C GLU A 130 15.55 7.23 10.45
N ARG A 131 15.17 7.35 11.74
CA ARG A 131 15.88 8.21 12.70
C ARG A 131 17.31 7.76 12.97
N GLY A 132 17.57 6.45 12.89
CA GLY A 132 18.92 5.89 13.03
C GLY A 132 19.82 6.27 11.86
N ALA A 133 19.28 6.30 10.64
CA ALA A 133 20.00 6.72 9.44
C ALA A 133 20.32 8.22 9.42
N GLU A 134 19.46 9.05 10.01
CA GLU A 134 19.68 10.50 10.14
C GLU A 134 20.70 10.88 11.23
N ARG A 135 21.07 9.95 12.11
CA ARG A 135 21.97 10.24 13.23
C ARG A 135 23.43 10.13 12.77
N PRO A 136 24.25 11.21 12.83
CA PRO A 136 25.64 11.13 12.42
C PRO A 136 26.39 10.07 13.27
N PRO A 137 27.38 9.37 12.68
CA PRO A 137 28.14 8.36 13.40
C PRO A 137 28.75 9.00 14.65
N ARG A 138 28.62 8.31 15.79
CA ARG A 138 29.33 8.71 17.01
C ARG A 138 30.83 8.63 16.74
N MET A 139 31.48 9.78 16.56
CA MET A 139 32.93 9.86 16.73
C MET A 139 33.20 9.59 18.21
N TYR A 140 33.95 8.52 18.48
CA TYR A 140 34.64 8.31 19.76
C TYR A 140 36.00 8.99 19.70
#